data_AF-A0A1L0BZJ6-F1
#
_entry.id   AF-A0A1L0BZJ6-F1
#
_cell.length_a   1.000
_cell.length_b   1.000
_cell.length_c   1.000
_cell.angle_alpha   90.00
_cell.angle_beta   90.00
_cell.angle_gamma   90.00
#
_symmetry.space_group_name_H-M   'P 1'
#
loop_
_entity.id
_entity.type
_entity.pdbx_description
1 polymer ?
#
loop_
_entity_poly.entity_id
_entity_poly.type
_entity_poly.pdbx_seq_one_letter_code
_entity_poly.pdbx_strand_id
1 'polypeptide(L)'
;MSLEHEELLMDKISAHADDESKLTPEEKNLKKLMDSKQKVMVDQSRSFMETLFSDNSTLPVKIKNVQVTNAENFRDSFLLHQLQPLLSKDLYTLADFFSNLDVVHRSLVKHDILENCVISLHQLPKNMWTNSSPATVDMVPVFNILPQKRFYAKTGTNIGNGEGDGYIQFQLKNLFGGAESLVFDAVTGTKTPSSYLLNYSQPVFDDANYLLDTQVYVNTRKIDWIQSSVTTRGFTTKVSTRYDSNLNYSAAFETCWRSLQNHNSRSMEVMSHLKDTFKSSLIFNMIYDTRDNHVLPTVGNFFKFGFEQSGLFSFNNIKFSKLIWESQSALKLNSNHSLVFSNKAGLLFGTGSSGSNILDRFHIGGPNDVRSFRVSGLGPVDNGSALGGNYFLNGGVSLVSQIPWAPKDTNFKFHNFFNFGKILPALGQPSFKSLVSELTGTYSSSIGTGILYNHPMARFELNFVLPITAHANEYVRKGIQYGVGVSFL
;
A
#
# COMPACT_ATOMS: atom_id res chain seq x y z
N MET A 1 20.85 -1.34 0.28
CA MET A 1 21.63 -0.68 -0.77
C MET A 1 22.93 -0.26 -0.10
N SER A 2 24.08 -0.65 -0.64
CA SER A 2 25.37 -0.35 -0.01
C SER A 2 25.63 1.17 -0.06
N LEU A 3 26.25 1.69 0.99
CA LEU A 3 26.65 3.10 1.11
C LEU A 3 27.44 3.59 -0.11
N GLU A 4 28.20 2.72 -0.77
CA GLU A 4 28.92 3.04 -2.01
C GLU A 4 28.01 3.36 -3.20
N HIS A 5 26.79 2.80 -3.25
CA HIS A 5 25.83 3.10 -4.32
C HIS A 5 25.11 4.43 -4.07
N GLU A 6 24.90 4.79 -2.80
CA GLU A 6 24.42 6.11 -2.41
C GLU A 6 25.49 7.18 -2.60
N GLU A 7 26.76 6.92 -2.31
CA GLU A 7 27.88 7.82 -2.62
C GLU A 7 28.01 8.02 -4.14
N LEU A 8 27.93 6.97 -4.96
CA LEU A 8 27.99 7.11 -6.42
C LEU A 8 26.77 7.84 -7.01
N LEU A 9 25.60 7.71 -6.40
CA LEU A 9 24.40 8.46 -6.79
C LEU A 9 24.50 9.93 -6.34
N MET A 10 24.98 10.17 -5.12
CA MET A 10 25.22 11.51 -4.59
C MET A 10 26.34 12.22 -5.33
N ASP A 11 27.39 11.52 -5.78
CA ASP A 11 28.45 12.06 -6.63
C ASP A 11 27.97 12.33 -8.06
N LYS A 12 27.04 11.52 -8.60
CA LYS A 12 26.42 11.81 -9.90
C LYS A 12 25.43 12.97 -9.83
N ILE A 13 24.70 13.10 -8.72
CA ILE A 13 23.77 14.20 -8.47
C ILE A 13 24.55 15.49 -8.13
N SER A 14 25.65 15.40 -7.38
CA SER A 14 26.53 16.54 -7.08
C SER A 14 27.29 16.98 -8.33
N ALA A 15 27.79 16.05 -9.16
CA ALA A 15 28.43 16.40 -10.43
C ALA A 15 27.46 17.08 -11.41
N HIS A 16 26.19 16.65 -11.48
CA HIS A 16 25.17 17.33 -12.28
C HIS A 16 24.72 18.68 -11.69
N ALA A 17 24.66 18.81 -10.36
CA ALA A 17 24.33 20.06 -9.68
C ALA A 17 25.48 21.09 -9.76
N ASP A 18 26.73 20.63 -9.71
CA ASP A 18 27.94 21.46 -9.82
C ASP A 18 28.11 22.01 -11.24
N ASP A 19 27.74 21.25 -12.29
CA ASP A 19 27.67 21.74 -13.66
C ASP A 19 26.54 22.77 -13.87
N GLU A 20 25.38 22.60 -13.20
CA GLU A 20 24.30 23.59 -13.26
C GLU A 20 24.63 24.89 -12.51
N SER A 21 25.51 24.86 -11.51
CA SER A 21 25.90 26.06 -10.75
C SER A 21 26.85 27.00 -11.51
N LYS A 22 27.61 26.48 -12.48
CA LYS A 22 28.65 27.21 -13.25
C LYS A 22 28.17 27.83 -14.56
N LEU A 23 26.98 27.48 -15.04
CA LEU A 23 26.43 27.99 -16.30
C LEU A 23 25.94 29.43 -16.16
N THR A 24 26.32 30.28 -17.11
CA THR A 24 25.77 31.64 -17.24
C THR A 24 24.25 31.58 -17.46
N PRO A 25 23.49 32.64 -17.08
CA PRO A 25 22.04 32.67 -17.27
C PRO A 25 21.61 32.47 -18.73
N GLU A 26 22.45 32.85 -19.69
CA GLU A 26 22.22 32.61 -21.13
C GLU A 26 22.40 31.13 -21.50
N GLU A 27 23.44 30.45 -21.00
CA GLU A 27 23.66 29.03 -21.24
C GLU A 27 22.58 28.15 -20.59
N LYS A 28 22.08 28.55 -19.41
CA LYS A 28 20.92 27.88 -18.77
C LYS A 28 19.66 27.99 -19.62
N ASN A 29 19.42 29.17 -20.20
CA ASN A 29 18.29 29.38 -21.10
C ASN A 29 18.45 28.59 -22.40
N LEU A 30 19.66 28.56 -22.97
CA LEU A 30 19.98 27.77 -24.16
C LEU A 30 19.76 26.27 -23.92
N LYS A 31 20.24 25.73 -22.79
CA LYS A 31 20.05 24.32 -22.41
C LYS A 31 18.58 23.98 -22.22
N LYS A 32 17.82 24.80 -21.48
CA LYS A 32 16.36 24.66 -21.37
C LYS A 32 15.66 24.69 -22.73
N LEU A 33 16.11 25.56 -23.63
CA LEU A 33 15.54 25.68 -24.97
C LEU A 33 15.88 24.45 -25.83
N MET A 34 17.11 23.92 -25.74
CA MET A 34 17.50 22.66 -26.37
C MET A 34 16.69 21.48 -25.84
N ASP A 35 16.55 21.34 -24.53
CA ASP A 35 15.75 20.28 -23.91
C ASP A 35 14.29 20.38 -24.32
N SER A 36 13.74 21.60 -24.38
CA SER A 36 12.36 21.83 -24.85
C SER A 36 12.20 21.45 -26.32
N LYS A 37 13.17 21.81 -27.18
CA LYS A 37 13.17 21.46 -28.60
C LYS A 37 13.28 19.95 -28.79
N GLN A 38 14.13 19.29 -28.01
CA GLN A 38 14.29 17.83 -28.04
C GLN A 38 13.01 17.13 -27.61
N LYS A 39 12.35 17.59 -26.53
CA LYS A 39 11.04 17.08 -26.10
C LYS A 39 10.00 17.24 -27.20
N VAL A 40 9.87 18.43 -27.78
CA VAL A 40 8.93 18.68 -28.88
C VAL A 40 9.21 17.78 -30.08
N MET A 41 10.48 17.56 -30.43
CA MET A 41 10.85 16.67 -31.54
C MET A 41 10.47 15.21 -31.27
N VAL A 42 10.71 14.74 -30.03
CA VAL A 42 10.32 13.38 -29.60
C VAL A 42 8.80 13.24 -29.60
N ASP A 43 8.07 14.24 -29.10
CA ASP A 43 6.61 14.26 -29.07
C ASP A 43 6.03 14.24 -30.49
N GLN A 44 6.57 15.05 -31.41
CA GLN A 44 6.18 15.04 -32.81
C GLN A 44 6.44 13.68 -33.48
N SER A 45 7.61 13.10 -33.25
CA SER A 45 7.93 11.76 -33.77
C SER A 45 6.98 10.70 -33.22
N ARG A 46 6.62 10.80 -31.93
CA ARG A 46 5.67 9.88 -31.30
C ARG A 46 4.27 10.03 -31.88
N SER A 47 3.75 11.25 -31.98
CA SER A 47 2.42 11.49 -32.55
C SER A 47 2.33 11.03 -34.00
N PHE A 48 3.39 11.24 -34.79
CA PHE A 48 3.46 10.75 -36.17
C PHE A 48 3.39 9.21 -36.22
N MET A 49 4.15 8.52 -35.36
CA MET A 49 4.10 7.06 -35.25
C MET A 49 2.71 6.58 -34.82
N GLU A 50 2.08 7.23 -33.84
CA GLU A 50 0.72 6.92 -33.38
C GLU A 50 -0.30 7.07 -34.53
N THR A 51 -0.20 8.12 -35.35
CA THR A 51 -1.06 8.28 -36.53
C THR A 51 -0.83 7.21 -37.59
N LEU A 52 0.42 6.84 -37.86
CA LEU A 52 0.72 5.75 -38.80
C LEU A 52 0.16 4.41 -38.33
N PHE A 53 0.18 4.14 -37.02
CA PHE A 53 -0.39 2.93 -36.46
C PHE A 53 -1.92 2.94 -36.47
N SER A 54 -2.57 4.09 -36.23
CA SER A 54 -4.03 4.19 -36.35
C SER A 54 -4.50 3.93 -37.77
N ASP A 55 -3.81 4.50 -38.75
CA ASP A 55 -4.16 4.39 -40.17
C ASP A 55 -3.98 2.96 -40.68
N ASN A 56 -3.01 2.23 -40.14
CA ASN A 56 -2.68 0.86 -40.53
C ASN A 56 -3.18 -0.21 -39.54
N SER A 57 -4.11 0.14 -38.67
CA SER A 57 -4.60 -0.71 -37.56
C SER A 57 -5.14 -2.08 -38.01
N THR A 58 -5.70 -2.16 -39.22
CA THR A 58 -6.33 -3.36 -39.79
C THR A 58 -5.37 -4.28 -40.55
N LEU A 59 -4.08 -3.94 -40.65
CA LEU A 59 -3.11 -4.77 -41.38
C LEU A 59 -3.00 -6.16 -40.74
N PRO A 60 -3.06 -7.26 -41.53
CA PRO A 60 -2.94 -8.60 -41.01
C PRO A 60 -1.47 -8.95 -40.69
N VAL A 61 -1.22 -9.31 -39.44
CA VAL A 61 0.09 -9.72 -38.91
C VAL A 61 0.06 -11.20 -38.56
N LYS A 62 1.07 -11.94 -39.00
CA LYS A 62 1.27 -13.34 -38.67
C LYS A 62 2.52 -13.48 -37.82
N ILE A 63 2.37 -14.08 -36.64
CA ILE A 63 3.49 -14.33 -35.73
C ILE A 63 4.07 -15.69 -36.08
N LYS A 64 5.34 -15.73 -36.49
CA LYS A 64 6.02 -17.00 -36.85
C LYS A 64 6.66 -17.67 -35.66
N ASN A 65 7.28 -16.86 -34.80
CA ASN A 65 7.97 -17.32 -33.61
C ASN A 65 8.01 -16.18 -32.60
N VAL A 66 8.07 -16.50 -31.31
CA VAL A 66 8.32 -15.55 -30.23
C VAL A 66 9.62 -15.98 -29.56
N GLN A 67 10.61 -15.09 -29.53
CA GLN A 67 11.90 -15.40 -28.94
C GLN A 67 12.05 -14.65 -27.63
N VAL A 68 12.60 -15.31 -26.61
CA VAL A 68 12.96 -14.68 -25.33
C VAL A 68 14.45 -14.90 -25.10
N THR A 69 15.21 -13.82 -24.97
CA THR A 69 16.64 -13.88 -24.66
C THR A 69 16.88 -13.62 -23.17
N ASN A 70 17.95 -14.21 -22.62
CA ASN A 70 18.35 -14.11 -21.21
C ASN A 70 17.33 -14.66 -20.20
N ALA A 71 16.59 -15.70 -20.59
CA ALA A 71 15.52 -16.29 -19.78
C ALA A 71 15.91 -17.54 -18.99
N GLU A 72 17.21 -17.87 -18.89
CA GLU A 72 17.73 -19.13 -18.30
C GLU A 72 17.27 -19.38 -16.86
N ASN A 73 16.94 -18.32 -16.13
CA ASN A 73 16.51 -18.39 -14.74
C ASN A 73 15.01 -18.60 -14.55
N PHE A 74 14.22 -18.63 -15.64
CA PHE A 74 12.77 -18.78 -15.61
C PHE A 74 12.34 -20.17 -16.08
N ARG A 75 11.20 -20.63 -15.59
CA ARG A 75 10.59 -21.88 -16.01
C ARG A 75 9.91 -21.71 -17.36
N ASP A 76 10.07 -22.68 -18.26
CA ASP A 76 9.45 -22.64 -19.59
C ASP A 76 7.92 -22.51 -19.52
N SER A 77 7.27 -23.20 -18.58
CA SER A 77 5.81 -23.10 -18.41
C SER A 77 5.36 -21.70 -17.99
N PHE A 78 6.16 -21.02 -17.15
CA PHE A 78 5.87 -19.66 -16.71
C PHE A 78 5.95 -18.69 -17.88
N LEU A 79 7.04 -18.76 -18.66
CA LEU A 79 7.20 -17.94 -19.87
C LEU A 79 6.09 -18.21 -20.89
N LEU A 80 5.75 -19.49 -21.12
CA LEU A 80 4.69 -19.88 -22.04
C LEU A 80 3.34 -19.29 -21.62
N HIS A 81 3.02 -19.31 -20.32
CA HIS A 81 1.79 -18.70 -19.82
C HIS A 81 1.78 -17.18 -20.05
N GLN A 82 2.89 -16.48 -19.78
CA GLN A 82 2.96 -15.04 -20.04
C GLN A 82 2.83 -14.70 -21.53
N LEU A 83 3.38 -15.54 -22.41
CA LEU A 83 3.36 -15.32 -23.87
C LEU A 83 2.07 -15.80 -24.54
N GLN A 84 1.17 -16.45 -23.80
CA GLN A 84 -0.08 -17.02 -24.33
C GLN A 84 -0.93 -16.04 -25.16
N PRO A 85 -1.04 -14.73 -24.83
CA PRO A 85 -1.76 -13.77 -25.66
C PRO A 85 -1.24 -13.69 -27.10
N LEU A 86 0.07 -13.85 -27.31
CA LEU A 86 0.74 -13.81 -28.62
C LEU A 86 0.76 -15.16 -29.34
N LEU A 87 0.49 -16.26 -28.63
CA LEU A 87 0.53 -17.62 -29.18
C LEU A 87 -0.87 -18.19 -29.46
N SER A 88 -1.93 -17.50 -29.04
CA SER A 88 -3.31 -17.99 -29.07
C SER A 88 -3.96 -17.99 -30.45
N LYS A 89 -3.52 -17.11 -31.37
CA LYS A 89 -4.07 -16.98 -32.73
C LYS A 89 -2.95 -17.00 -33.76
N ASP A 90 -3.25 -17.50 -34.95
CA ASP A 90 -2.28 -17.49 -36.06
C ASP A 90 -2.27 -16.14 -36.81
N LEU A 91 -3.37 -15.38 -36.73
CA LEU A 91 -3.55 -14.11 -37.43
C LEU A 91 -4.07 -13.05 -36.46
N TYR A 92 -3.37 -11.91 -36.43
CA TYR A 92 -3.72 -10.74 -35.65
C TYR A 92 -3.91 -9.54 -36.56
N THR A 93 -4.73 -8.57 -36.14
CA THR A 93 -4.63 -7.21 -36.68
C THR A 93 -3.41 -6.52 -36.07
N LEU A 94 -2.87 -5.49 -36.73
CA LEU A 94 -1.74 -4.73 -36.19
C LEU A 94 -2.09 -4.14 -34.81
N ALA A 95 -3.31 -3.63 -34.65
CA ALA A 95 -3.80 -3.12 -33.37
C ALA A 95 -3.86 -4.21 -32.29
N ASP A 96 -4.42 -5.38 -32.60
CA ASP A 96 -4.49 -6.50 -31.65
C ASP A 96 -3.09 -7.01 -31.28
N PHE A 97 -2.16 -7.04 -32.23
CA PHE A 97 -0.78 -7.46 -32.00
C PHE A 97 -0.09 -6.56 -30.97
N PHE A 98 -0.16 -5.24 -31.14
CA PHE A 98 0.43 -4.29 -30.19
C PHE A 98 -0.28 -4.30 -28.84
N SER A 99 -1.62 -4.43 -28.83
CA SER A 99 -2.38 -4.58 -27.58
C SER A 99 -1.92 -5.83 -26.81
N ASN A 100 -1.72 -6.96 -27.49
CA ASN A 100 -1.24 -8.19 -26.86
C ASN A 100 0.21 -8.07 -26.41
N LEU A 101 1.09 -7.41 -27.18
CA LEU A 101 2.46 -7.13 -26.75
C LEU A 101 2.51 -6.32 -25.46
N ASP A 102 1.66 -5.29 -25.36
CA ASP A 102 1.56 -4.44 -24.17
C ASP A 102 1.01 -5.24 -22.96
N VAL A 103 0.01 -6.11 -23.17
CA VAL A 103 -0.47 -7.03 -22.12
C VAL A 103 0.65 -7.95 -21.62
N VAL A 104 1.42 -8.57 -22.54
CA VAL A 104 2.56 -9.44 -22.17
C VAL A 104 3.62 -8.66 -21.41
N HIS A 105 4.01 -7.47 -21.91
CA HIS A 105 4.99 -6.61 -21.27
C HIS A 105 4.55 -6.22 -19.85
N ARG A 106 3.31 -5.74 -19.69
CA ARG A 106 2.75 -5.38 -18.37
C ARG A 106 2.72 -6.58 -17.44
N SER A 107 2.33 -7.76 -17.92
CA SER A 107 2.30 -8.98 -17.12
C SER A 107 3.69 -9.35 -16.60
N LEU A 108 4.72 -9.30 -17.46
CA LEU A 108 6.11 -9.55 -17.09
C LEU A 108 6.64 -8.52 -16.06
N VAL A 109 6.31 -7.24 -16.23
CA VAL A 109 6.70 -6.17 -15.31
C VAL A 109 5.99 -6.30 -13.94
N LYS A 110 4.70 -6.68 -13.92
CA LYS A 110 3.91 -6.85 -12.69
C LYS A 110 4.49 -7.88 -11.72
N HIS A 111 5.25 -8.86 -12.21
CA HIS A 111 5.89 -9.87 -11.37
C HIS A 111 7.10 -9.35 -10.59
N ASP A 112 7.60 -8.14 -10.88
CA ASP A 112 8.76 -7.51 -10.21
C ASP A 112 10.00 -8.42 -10.16
N ILE A 113 10.22 -9.16 -11.24
CA ILE A 113 11.38 -10.06 -11.45
C ILE A 113 12.36 -9.51 -12.48
N LEU A 114 11.98 -8.46 -13.22
CA LEU A 114 12.76 -7.89 -14.30
C LEU A 114 13.29 -6.51 -13.89
N GLU A 115 14.55 -6.25 -14.18
CA GLU A 115 15.13 -4.91 -14.06
C GLU A 115 14.77 -4.09 -15.30
N ASN A 116 14.80 -4.73 -16.47
CA ASN A 116 14.39 -4.13 -17.74
C ASN A 116 13.87 -5.19 -18.71
N CYS A 117 12.97 -4.79 -19.61
CA CYS A 117 12.47 -5.62 -20.71
C CYS A 117 12.43 -4.78 -21.98
N VAL A 118 13.21 -5.17 -22.99
CA VAL A 118 13.23 -4.50 -24.29
C VAL A 118 12.63 -5.43 -25.34
N ILE A 119 11.63 -4.94 -26.06
CA ILE A 119 10.96 -5.69 -27.12
C ILE A 119 11.49 -5.22 -28.47
N SER A 120 12.12 -6.12 -29.22
CA SER A 120 12.58 -5.88 -30.59
C SER A 120 11.66 -6.60 -31.57
N LEU A 121 11.20 -5.91 -32.61
CA LEU A 121 10.31 -6.47 -33.61
C LEU A 121 11.09 -6.70 -34.91
N HIS A 122 11.24 -7.97 -35.30
CA HIS A 122 11.89 -8.34 -36.54
C HIS A 122 10.85 -8.79 -37.57
N GLN A 123 10.80 -8.07 -38.70
CA GLN A 123 10.02 -8.49 -39.85
C GLN A 123 10.82 -9.50 -40.67
N LEU A 124 10.18 -10.62 -41.02
CA LEU A 124 10.80 -11.59 -41.91
C LEU A 124 10.69 -11.12 -43.37
N PRO A 125 11.77 -11.23 -44.16
CA PRO A 125 11.73 -10.89 -45.58
C PRO A 125 10.72 -11.82 -46.28
N LYS A 126 9.85 -11.24 -47.13
CA LYS A 126 8.92 -12.03 -47.93
C LYS A 126 9.68 -12.71 -49.07
N ASN A 127 9.50 -14.01 -49.23
CA ASN A 127 9.94 -14.70 -50.43
C ASN A 127 9.11 -14.20 -51.62
N MET A 128 9.78 -13.56 -52.59
CA MET A 128 9.12 -12.96 -53.77
C MET A 128 8.37 -13.96 -54.65
N TRP A 129 8.59 -15.27 -54.47
CA TRP A 129 7.94 -16.34 -55.24
C TRP A 129 6.67 -16.91 -54.60
N THR A 130 6.42 -16.68 -53.31
CA THR A 130 5.22 -17.20 -52.62
C THR A 130 4.20 -16.08 -52.46
N ASN A 131 3.38 -15.89 -53.51
CA ASN A 131 2.21 -15.00 -53.48
C ASN A 131 1.06 -15.67 -52.70
N SER A 132 1.19 -15.73 -51.37
CA SER A 132 0.05 -16.06 -50.51
C SER A 132 -0.76 -14.78 -50.26
N SER A 133 -1.90 -14.65 -50.93
CA SER A 133 -2.92 -13.67 -50.59
C SER A 133 -3.71 -14.16 -49.37
N PRO A 134 -4.03 -13.29 -48.38
CA PRO A 134 -3.71 -11.87 -48.27
C PRO A 134 -2.26 -11.59 -47.85
N ALA A 135 -1.75 -10.41 -48.19
CA ALA A 135 -0.39 -9.98 -47.87
C ALA A 135 -0.18 -9.79 -46.35
N THR A 136 0.11 -10.86 -45.63
CA THR A 136 0.40 -10.81 -44.18
C THR A 136 1.79 -10.24 -43.92
N VAL A 137 1.98 -9.54 -42.81
CA VAL A 137 3.31 -9.17 -42.31
C VAL A 137 3.76 -10.26 -41.35
N ASP A 138 4.81 -10.99 -41.72
CA ASP A 138 5.39 -12.03 -40.88
C ASP A 138 6.34 -11.38 -39.87
N MET A 139 6.00 -11.46 -38.59
CA MET A 139 6.71 -10.81 -37.48
C MET A 139 7.27 -11.85 -36.49
N VAL A 140 8.43 -11.52 -35.93
CA VAL A 140 9.07 -12.25 -34.82
C VAL A 140 9.38 -11.24 -33.72
N PRO A 141 8.57 -11.16 -32.65
CA PRO A 141 8.91 -10.39 -31.47
C PRO A 141 10.01 -11.11 -30.67
N VAL A 142 11.05 -10.36 -30.34
CA VAL A 142 12.18 -10.79 -29.51
C VAL A 142 12.12 -10.01 -28.20
N PHE A 143 11.85 -10.72 -27.10
CA PHE A 143 11.85 -10.19 -25.75
C PHE A 143 13.25 -10.32 -25.16
N ASN A 144 13.95 -9.20 -25.03
CA ASN A 144 15.22 -9.16 -24.33
C ASN A 144 15.01 -8.80 -22.87
N ILE A 145 15.07 -9.81 -22.02
CA ILE A 145 14.75 -9.70 -20.60
C ILE A 145 16.03 -9.54 -19.78
N LEU A 146 16.05 -8.60 -18.83
CA LEU A 146 17.15 -8.48 -17.88
C LEU A 146 16.64 -8.88 -16.48
N PRO A 147 16.92 -10.10 -16.01
CA PRO A 147 16.42 -10.57 -14.72
C PRO A 147 17.08 -9.82 -13.56
N GLN A 148 16.31 -9.53 -12.51
CA GLN A 148 16.82 -8.97 -11.27
C GLN A 148 17.71 -9.98 -10.53
N LYS A 149 18.52 -9.48 -9.58
CA LYS A 149 19.33 -10.35 -8.71
C LYS A 149 18.41 -11.23 -7.86
N ARG A 150 18.80 -12.49 -7.66
CA ARG A 150 17.98 -13.43 -6.88
C ARG A 150 17.98 -13.13 -5.38
N PHE A 151 19.10 -12.68 -4.81
CA PHE A 151 19.20 -12.43 -3.38
C PHE A 151 19.38 -10.93 -3.08
N TYR A 152 18.59 -10.44 -2.14
CA TYR A 152 18.67 -9.10 -1.60
C TYR A 152 18.67 -9.16 -0.07
N ALA A 153 19.62 -8.46 0.54
CA ALA A 153 19.62 -8.21 1.97
C ALA A 153 19.43 -6.71 2.19
N LYS A 154 18.51 -6.35 3.08
CA LYS A 154 18.25 -4.97 3.49
C LYS A 154 18.32 -4.91 5.01
N THR A 155 19.00 -3.91 5.52
CA THR A 155 18.99 -3.55 6.94
C THR A 155 18.59 -2.10 7.02
N GLY A 156 17.85 -1.73 8.06
CA GLY A 156 17.37 -0.37 8.22
C GLY A 156 16.78 -0.14 9.59
N THR A 157 16.44 1.11 9.86
CA THR A 157 15.73 1.51 11.06
C THR A 157 14.49 2.31 10.67
N ASN A 158 13.34 1.95 11.23
CA ASN A 158 12.11 2.67 11.11
C ASN A 158 11.92 3.50 12.38
N ILE A 159 11.73 4.81 12.22
CA ILE A 159 11.47 5.73 13.33
C ILE A 159 10.15 6.42 13.06
N GLY A 160 9.20 6.34 13.99
CA GLY A 160 7.90 7.00 13.85
C GLY A 160 7.05 6.93 15.10
N ASN A 161 6.31 8.00 15.41
CA ASN A 161 5.35 8.05 16.51
C ASN A 161 5.90 7.60 17.90
N GLY A 162 7.18 7.83 18.16
CA GLY A 162 7.86 7.42 19.39
C GLY A 162 8.25 5.94 19.42
N GLU A 163 8.13 5.26 18.29
CA GLU A 163 8.62 3.90 18.03
C GLU A 163 9.91 3.98 17.23
N GLY A 164 10.84 3.08 17.55
CA GLY A 164 12.13 2.97 16.89
C GLY A 164 12.44 1.49 16.76
N ASP A 165 12.36 0.99 15.53
CA ASP A 165 12.44 -0.43 15.21
C ASP A 165 13.57 -0.64 14.20
N GLY A 166 14.56 -1.45 14.55
CA GLY A 166 15.55 -1.96 13.61
C GLY A 166 15.02 -3.20 12.90
N TYR A 167 15.28 -3.33 11.60
CA TYR A 167 14.90 -4.52 10.84
C TYR A 167 16.03 -5.04 9.97
N ILE A 168 16.04 -6.36 9.82
CA ILE A 168 16.87 -7.09 8.86
C ILE A 168 15.92 -7.89 7.99
N GLN A 169 16.01 -7.71 6.69
CA GLN A 169 15.20 -8.39 5.68
C GLN A 169 16.11 -9.13 4.71
N PHE A 170 15.84 -10.42 4.54
CA PHE A 170 16.41 -11.25 3.48
C PHE A 170 15.32 -11.58 2.48
N GLN A 171 15.56 -11.30 1.20
CA GLN A 171 14.63 -11.54 0.12
C GLN A 171 15.30 -12.38 -0.96
N LEU A 172 14.68 -13.52 -1.28
CA LEU A 172 15.03 -14.39 -2.39
C LEU A 172 13.94 -14.28 -3.44
N LYS A 173 14.25 -13.71 -4.61
CA LYS A 173 13.37 -13.62 -5.77
C LYS A 173 13.63 -14.76 -6.73
N ASN A 174 12.57 -15.19 -7.39
CA ASN A 174 12.56 -16.22 -8.42
C ASN A 174 13.18 -17.55 -7.96
N LEU A 175 12.61 -18.15 -6.91
CA LEU A 175 13.15 -19.34 -6.26
C LEU A 175 13.07 -20.59 -7.15
N PHE A 176 11.96 -20.78 -7.88
CA PHE A 176 11.73 -21.96 -8.73
C PHE A 176 11.53 -21.60 -10.22
N GLY A 177 11.77 -20.35 -10.61
CA GLY A 177 11.64 -19.91 -12.00
C GLY A 177 10.25 -19.38 -12.37
N GLY A 178 9.29 -19.36 -11.44
CA GLY A 178 7.90 -18.92 -11.65
C GLY A 178 7.57 -17.60 -10.98
N ALA A 179 8.55 -16.71 -10.81
CA ALA A 179 8.41 -15.44 -10.09
C ALA A 179 8.03 -15.56 -8.61
N GLU A 180 8.37 -16.68 -7.97
CA GLU A 180 8.15 -16.87 -6.54
C GLU A 180 9.16 -16.04 -5.73
N SER A 181 8.72 -15.46 -4.61
CA SER A 181 9.60 -14.73 -3.69
C SER A 181 9.46 -15.24 -2.27
N LEU A 182 10.60 -15.39 -1.59
CA LEU A 182 10.68 -15.73 -0.19
C LEU A 182 11.32 -14.57 0.57
N VAL A 183 10.60 -14.01 1.52
CA VAL A 183 11.04 -12.88 2.34
C VAL A 183 11.08 -13.32 3.80
N PHE A 184 12.22 -13.14 4.45
CA PHE A 184 12.38 -13.29 5.89
C PHE A 184 12.67 -11.94 6.51
N ASP A 185 11.80 -11.51 7.43
CA ASP A 185 11.90 -10.27 8.16
C ASP A 185 12.13 -10.55 9.64
N ALA A 186 13.19 -9.96 10.21
CA ALA A 186 13.45 -9.93 11.64
C ALA A 186 13.44 -8.46 12.09
N VAL A 187 12.52 -8.11 12.97
CA VAL A 187 12.34 -6.75 13.50
C VAL A 187 12.50 -6.78 15.02
N THR A 188 13.25 -5.80 15.53
CA THR A 188 13.41 -5.56 16.96
C THR A 188 13.34 -4.07 17.25
N GLY A 189 12.60 -3.68 18.27
CA GLY A 189 12.36 -2.28 18.56
C GLY A 189 11.83 -2.03 19.96
N THR A 190 11.50 -0.77 20.23
CA THR A 190 11.06 -0.34 21.55
C THR A 190 9.70 -0.95 21.92
N LYS A 191 8.74 -0.94 20.99
CA LYS A 191 7.41 -1.54 21.17
C LYS A 191 7.28 -2.95 20.62
N THR A 192 8.10 -3.32 19.66
CA THR A 192 8.15 -4.64 19.02
C THR A 192 9.44 -5.35 19.42
N PRO A 193 9.56 -5.87 20.67
CA PRO A 193 10.80 -6.48 21.15
C PRO A 193 11.32 -7.61 20.26
N SER A 194 10.42 -8.44 19.72
CA SER A 194 10.77 -9.51 18.79
C SER A 194 9.66 -9.76 17.78
N SER A 195 9.97 -9.66 16.49
CA SER A 195 9.07 -10.04 15.41
C SER A 195 9.85 -10.77 14.32
N TYR A 196 9.44 -11.98 14.02
CA TYR A 196 9.99 -12.81 12.95
C TYR A 196 8.86 -13.20 12.01
N LEU A 197 9.02 -12.90 10.73
CA LEU A 197 8.05 -13.18 9.68
C LEU A 197 8.76 -13.87 8.52
N LEU A 198 8.23 -15.00 8.09
CA LEU A 198 8.60 -15.66 6.85
C LEU A 198 7.40 -15.58 5.90
N ASN A 199 7.56 -14.92 4.76
CA ASN A 199 6.54 -14.74 3.73
C ASN A 199 6.99 -15.40 2.43
N TYR A 200 6.24 -16.39 1.97
CA TYR A 200 6.39 -16.98 0.64
C TYR A 200 5.26 -16.47 -0.26
N SER A 201 5.62 -15.88 -1.39
CA SER A 201 4.69 -15.26 -2.34
C SER A 201 4.87 -15.90 -3.71
N GLN A 202 3.77 -16.28 -4.36
CA GLN A 202 3.79 -16.88 -5.70
C GLN A 202 2.58 -16.43 -6.53
N PRO A 203 2.72 -16.25 -7.85
CA PRO A 203 1.58 -16.05 -8.73
C PRO A 203 0.72 -17.31 -8.80
N VAL A 204 -0.60 -17.15 -8.77
CA VAL A 204 -1.54 -18.28 -8.84
C VAL A 204 -1.69 -18.71 -10.29
N PHE A 205 -1.38 -19.97 -10.60
CA PHE A 205 -1.37 -20.51 -11.97
C PHE A 205 -0.50 -19.71 -12.94
N ASP A 206 0.59 -19.12 -12.45
CA ASP A 206 1.49 -18.23 -13.21
C ASP A 206 0.81 -16.93 -13.72
N ASP A 207 -0.43 -16.60 -13.32
CA ASP A 207 -1.08 -15.34 -13.70
C ASP A 207 -0.55 -14.15 -12.87
N ALA A 208 -0.20 -13.04 -13.54
CA ALA A 208 0.24 -11.82 -12.87
C ALA A 208 -0.86 -11.17 -12.02
N ASN A 209 -2.13 -11.36 -12.37
CA ASN A 209 -3.24 -10.71 -11.71
C ASN A 209 -3.57 -11.31 -10.34
N TYR A 210 -3.13 -12.55 -10.05
CA TYR A 210 -3.43 -13.23 -8.80
C TYR A 210 -2.15 -13.56 -8.04
N LEU A 211 -2.05 -13.10 -6.80
CA LEU A 211 -0.90 -13.33 -5.94
C LEU A 211 -1.32 -14.08 -4.68
N LEU A 212 -0.66 -15.20 -4.42
CA LEU A 212 -0.82 -16.00 -3.21
C LEU A 212 0.35 -15.76 -2.27
N ASP A 213 0.07 -15.14 -1.12
CA ASP A 213 1.00 -14.94 -0.03
C ASP A 213 0.73 -15.95 1.08
N THR A 214 1.78 -16.57 1.59
CA THR A 214 1.74 -17.52 2.70
C THR A 214 2.75 -17.09 3.75
N GLN A 215 2.25 -16.74 4.93
CA GLN A 215 3.00 -16.11 6.01
C GLN A 215 3.02 -17.00 7.23
N VAL A 216 4.19 -17.17 7.83
CA VAL A 216 4.39 -17.75 9.16
C VAL A 216 5.07 -16.70 10.01
N TYR A 217 4.51 -16.40 11.18
CA TYR A 217 5.05 -15.34 12.02
C TYR A 217 5.00 -15.66 13.51
N VAL A 218 5.98 -15.10 14.21
CA VAL A 218 6.02 -15.00 15.66
C VAL A 218 6.31 -13.55 15.99
N ASN A 219 5.35 -12.86 16.57
CA ASN A 219 5.41 -11.44 16.88
C ASN A 219 5.06 -11.19 18.35
N THR A 220 5.96 -10.55 19.07
CA THR A 220 5.76 -10.06 20.44
C THR A 220 5.68 -8.55 20.40
N ARG A 221 4.54 -7.99 20.81
CA ARG A 221 4.30 -6.55 20.84
C ARG A 221 3.89 -6.09 22.24
N LYS A 222 4.48 -4.99 22.70
CA LYS A 222 4.05 -4.26 23.90
C LYS A 222 2.89 -3.34 23.55
N ILE A 223 1.82 -3.43 24.32
CA ILE A 223 0.62 -2.62 24.18
C ILE A 223 0.55 -1.68 25.38
N ASP A 224 1.19 -0.51 25.25
CA ASP A 224 1.40 0.43 26.35
C ASP A 224 0.08 0.92 26.96
N TRP A 225 -0.96 1.12 26.14
CA TRP A 225 -2.24 1.64 26.59
C TRP A 225 -3.05 0.65 27.44
N ILE A 226 -2.72 -0.64 27.42
CA ILE A 226 -3.25 -1.65 28.37
C ILE A 226 -2.15 -2.20 29.30
N GLN A 227 -0.95 -1.61 29.27
CA GLN A 227 0.19 -2.00 30.12
C GLN A 227 0.53 -3.51 30.08
N SER A 228 0.37 -4.12 28.91
CA SER A 228 0.51 -5.57 28.71
C SER A 228 1.29 -5.87 27.42
N SER A 229 1.77 -7.10 27.26
CA SER A 229 2.39 -7.55 26.01
C SER A 229 1.65 -8.74 25.42
N VAL A 230 1.52 -8.78 24.11
CA VAL A 230 0.92 -9.90 23.38
C VAL A 230 1.98 -10.61 22.56
N THR A 231 2.03 -11.93 22.71
CA THR A 231 2.83 -12.81 21.85
C THR A 231 1.88 -13.56 20.92
N THR A 232 2.01 -13.30 19.63
CA THR A 232 1.20 -13.92 18.58
C THR A 232 2.06 -14.87 17.75
N ARG A 233 1.59 -16.09 17.58
CA ARG A 233 2.20 -17.11 16.72
C ARG A 233 1.15 -17.53 15.72
N GLY A 234 1.41 -17.38 14.44
CA GLY A 234 0.35 -17.57 13.47
C GLY A 234 0.84 -17.93 12.08
N PHE A 235 -0.14 -18.35 11.31
CA PHE A 235 -0.03 -18.65 9.90
C PHE A 235 -1.13 -17.90 9.17
N THR A 236 -0.83 -17.33 8.02
CA THR A 236 -1.82 -16.62 7.20
C THR A 236 -1.60 -16.91 5.74
N THR A 237 -2.66 -17.32 5.05
CA THR A 237 -2.67 -17.48 3.59
C THR A 237 -3.58 -16.42 3.01
N LYS A 238 -3.09 -15.63 2.06
CA LYS A 238 -3.83 -14.52 1.44
C LYS A 238 -3.73 -14.62 -0.07
N VAL A 239 -4.88 -14.61 -0.74
CA VAL A 239 -4.98 -14.43 -2.19
C VAL A 239 -5.37 -12.98 -2.44
N SER A 240 -4.61 -12.30 -3.30
CA SER A 240 -4.86 -10.91 -3.68
C SER A 240 -4.90 -10.75 -5.19
N THR A 241 -5.71 -9.79 -5.64
CA THR A 241 -5.81 -9.41 -7.05
C THR A 241 -5.01 -8.15 -7.32
N ARG A 242 -4.41 -8.07 -8.51
CA ARG A 242 -3.57 -6.97 -9.02
C ARG A 242 -4.03 -6.53 -10.41
N TYR A 243 -5.32 -6.25 -10.51
CA TYR A 243 -5.91 -5.73 -11.74
C TYR A 243 -5.42 -4.31 -12.01
N ASP A 244 -5.33 -3.95 -13.29
CA ASP A 244 -5.02 -2.57 -13.70
C ASP A 244 -6.20 -1.60 -13.48
N SER A 245 -7.35 -2.13 -13.05
CA SER A 245 -8.49 -1.33 -12.65
C SER A 245 -8.28 -0.75 -11.25
N ASN A 246 -9.02 0.30 -10.94
CA ASN A 246 -8.98 0.95 -9.62
C ASN A 246 -9.51 0.06 -8.48
N LEU A 247 -10.11 -1.09 -8.79
CA LEU A 247 -10.78 -1.97 -7.83
C LEU A 247 -10.03 -3.29 -7.69
N ASN A 248 -9.53 -3.56 -6.49
CA ASN A 248 -8.82 -4.78 -6.15
C ASN A 248 -9.42 -5.44 -4.90
N TYR A 249 -9.27 -6.76 -4.84
CA TYR A 249 -9.80 -7.62 -3.80
C TYR A 249 -8.68 -8.45 -3.16
N SER A 250 -8.86 -8.80 -1.89
CA SER A 250 -8.04 -9.77 -1.20
C SER A 250 -8.88 -10.65 -0.28
N ALA A 251 -8.62 -11.94 -0.27
CA ALA A 251 -9.17 -12.88 0.69
C ALA A 251 -8.03 -13.54 1.47
N ALA A 252 -8.11 -13.56 2.79
CA ALA A 252 -7.11 -14.19 3.64
C ALA A 252 -7.76 -15.15 4.64
N PHE A 253 -7.05 -16.23 4.93
CA PHE A 253 -7.33 -17.15 6.01
C PHE A 253 -6.20 -17.05 7.03
N GLU A 254 -6.51 -16.58 8.22
CA GLU A 254 -5.56 -16.39 9.31
C GLU A 254 -5.85 -17.40 10.41
N THR A 255 -4.81 -18.04 10.94
CA THR A 255 -4.86 -18.86 12.16
C THR A 255 -3.76 -18.39 13.10
N CYS A 256 -4.12 -17.99 14.31
CA CYS A 256 -3.16 -17.47 15.27
C CYS A 256 -3.45 -17.92 16.71
N TRP A 257 -2.38 -18.20 17.43
CA TRP A 257 -2.33 -18.38 18.87
C TRP A 257 -1.79 -17.10 19.50
N ARG A 258 -2.55 -16.50 20.40
CA ARG A 258 -2.17 -15.26 21.09
C ARG A 258 -2.15 -15.51 22.60
N SER A 259 -1.04 -15.16 23.22
CA SER A 259 -0.86 -15.16 24.67
C SER A 259 -0.72 -13.72 25.15
N LEU A 260 -1.60 -13.31 26.06
CA LEU A 260 -1.59 -11.96 26.66
C LEU A 260 -0.92 -12.02 28.03
N GLN A 261 0.14 -11.27 28.20
CA GLN A 261 0.88 -11.18 29.46
C GLN A 261 0.67 -9.80 30.08
N ASN A 262 0.14 -9.78 31.30
CA ASN A 262 0.00 -8.55 32.07
C ASN A 262 1.34 -8.19 32.71
N HIS A 263 1.74 -6.91 32.61
CA HIS A 263 2.89 -6.40 33.35
C HIS A 263 2.46 -5.56 34.55
N ASN A 264 1.51 -4.64 34.38
CA ASN A 264 1.11 -3.70 35.43
C ASN A 264 -0.37 -3.25 35.39
N SER A 265 -1.17 -3.77 34.46
CA SER A 265 -2.58 -3.39 34.35
C SER A 265 -3.36 -3.83 35.59
N ARG A 266 -4.12 -2.89 36.15
CA ARG A 266 -5.03 -3.12 37.29
C ARG A 266 -6.50 -3.28 36.88
N SER A 267 -6.79 -3.17 35.59
CA SER A 267 -8.14 -3.31 35.06
C SER A 267 -8.61 -4.77 35.15
N MET A 268 -9.77 -4.98 35.75
CA MET A 268 -10.37 -6.32 35.88
C MET A 268 -10.71 -6.91 34.50
N GLU A 269 -11.07 -6.07 33.53
CA GLU A 269 -11.37 -6.50 32.17
C GLU A 269 -10.12 -7.05 31.48
N VAL A 270 -8.98 -6.37 31.61
CA VAL A 270 -7.68 -6.87 31.09
C VAL A 270 -7.31 -8.19 31.76
N MET A 271 -7.43 -8.28 33.08
CA MET A 271 -7.12 -9.49 33.85
C MET A 271 -7.99 -10.68 33.44
N SER A 272 -9.27 -10.44 33.14
CA SER A 272 -10.20 -11.49 32.69
C SER A 272 -9.83 -12.11 31.34
N HIS A 273 -9.04 -11.40 30.53
CA HIS A 273 -8.65 -11.79 29.18
C HIS A 273 -7.22 -12.35 29.07
N LEU A 274 -6.53 -12.62 30.18
CA LEU A 274 -5.15 -13.13 30.19
C LEU A 274 -5.00 -14.59 29.71
N LYS A 275 -6.11 -15.26 29.41
CA LYS A 275 -6.07 -16.62 28.87
C LYS A 275 -5.50 -16.63 27.46
N ASP A 276 -4.77 -17.69 27.14
CA ASP A 276 -4.36 -17.98 25.77
C ASP A 276 -5.58 -18.13 24.83
N THR A 277 -5.46 -17.50 23.67
CA THR A 277 -6.54 -17.46 22.69
C THR A 277 -6.09 -18.03 21.37
N PHE A 278 -6.90 -18.94 20.86
CA PHE A 278 -6.74 -19.48 19.52
C PHE A 278 -7.84 -18.90 18.64
N LYS A 279 -7.42 -18.26 17.55
CA LYS A 279 -8.28 -17.56 16.59
C LYS A 279 -8.02 -18.15 15.20
N SER A 280 -9.10 -18.48 14.50
CA SER A 280 -9.05 -18.67 13.06
C SER A 280 -10.12 -17.82 12.40
N SER A 281 -9.72 -17.07 11.37
CA SER A 281 -10.57 -16.07 10.74
C SER A 281 -10.43 -16.05 9.23
N LEU A 282 -11.56 -15.84 8.56
CA LEU A 282 -11.60 -15.49 7.15
C LEU A 282 -11.72 -13.96 7.04
N ILE A 283 -10.83 -13.34 6.29
CA ILE A 283 -10.75 -11.90 6.09
C ILE A 283 -10.96 -11.61 4.61
N PHE A 284 -11.88 -10.73 4.29
CA PHE A 284 -12.13 -10.23 2.95
C PHE A 284 -11.90 -8.72 2.93
N ASN A 285 -11.09 -8.23 1.99
CA ASN A 285 -10.93 -6.80 1.75
C ASN A 285 -11.24 -6.46 0.30
N MET A 286 -11.88 -5.31 0.12
CA MET A 286 -12.11 -4.66 -1.16
C MET A 286 -11.52 -3.25 -1.07
N ILE A 287 -10.68 -2.90 -2.04
CA ILE A 287 -9.98 -1.61 -2.12
C ILE A 287 -10.27 -0.98 -3.46
N TYR A 288 -10.81 0.24 -3.43
CA TYR A 288 -10.96 1.12 -4.57
C TYR A 288 -10.07 2.35 -4.38
N ASP A 289 -9.12 2.60 -5.28
CA ASP A 289 -8.22 3.75 -5.20
C ASP A 289 -8.12 4.48 -6.54
N THR A 290 -8.56 5.74 -6.57
CA THR A 290 -8.41 6.67 -7.69
C THR A 290 -7.58 7.90 -7.33
N ARG A 291 -6.90 7.88 -6.17
CA ARG A 291 -6.07 8.99 -5.73
C ARG A 291 -4.86 9.17 -6.65
N ASP A 292 -4.46 10.42 -6.84
CA ASP A 292 -3.22 10.79 -7.55
C ASP A 292 -1.96 10.38 -6.77
N ASN A 293 -2.01 10.45 -5.44
CA ASN A 293 -0.92 10.06 -4.55
C ASN A 293 -1.47 9.37 -3.30
N HIS A 294 -0.90 8.21 -2.94
CA HIS A 294 -1.34 7.42 -1.79
C HIS A 294 -1.02 8.05 -0.42
N VAL A 295 0.01 8.90 -0.35
CA VAL A 295 0.52 9.51 0.89
C VAL A 295 -0.12 10.88 1.16
N LEU A 296 -0.19 11.72 0.12
CA LEU A 296 -0.81 13.04 0.19
C LEU A 296 -1.68 13.27 -1.07
N PRO A 297 -2.92 12.78 -1.06
CA PRO A 297 -3.80 12.93 -2.21
C PRO A 297 -4.21 14.40 -2.39
N THR A 298 -4.20 14.87 -3.63
CA THR A 298 -4.75 16.18 -4.01
C THR A 298 -6.08 16.04 -4.76
N VAL A 299 -6.27 14.92 -5.48
CA VAL A 299 -7.48 14.60 -6.23
C VAL A 299 -7.75 13.10 -6.14
N GLY A 300 -9.02 12.74 -6.07
CA GLY A 300 -9.48 11.36 -6.20
C GLY A 300 -10.07 10.81 -4.91
N ASN A 301 -10.49 9.55 -4.97
CA ASN A 301 -11.22 8.90 -3.88
C ASN A 301 -10.57 7.57 -3.53
N PHE A 302 -10.65 7.21 -2.27
CA PHE A 302 -10.22 5.93 -1.73
C PHE A 302 -11.32 5.35 -0.88
N PHE A 303 -11.64 4.08 -1.12
CA PHE A 303 -12.57 3.31 -0.32
C PHE A 303 -11.96 1.96 -0.01
N LYS A 304 -12.01 1.57 1.26
CA LYS A 304 -11.59 0.26 1.72
C LYS A 304 -12.67 -0.31 2.61
N PHE A 305 -13.15 -1.48 2.23
CA PHE A 305 -14.07 -2.28 3.01
C PHE A 305 -13.36 -3.56 3.44
N GLY A 306 -13.39 -3.84 4.74
CA GLY A 306 -12.84 -5.05 5.35
C GLY A 306 -13.93 -5.79 6.12
N PHE A 307 -14.01 -7.09 5.92
CA PHE A 307 -14.87 -7.99 6.66
C PHE A 307 -14.03 -9.15 7.21
N GLU A 308 -14.17 -9.44 8.50
CA GLU A 308 -13.47 -10.54 9.16
C GLU A 308 -14.46 -11.37 9.96
N GLN A 309 -14.48 -12.67 9.70
CA GLN A 309 -15.28 -13.65 10.42
C GLN A 309 -14.36 -14.61 11.17
N SER A 310 -14.36 -14.52 12.49
CA SER A 310 -13.66 -15.46 13.39
C SER A 310 -14.63 -16.50 13.94
N GLY A 311 -14.14 -17.70 14.23
CA GLY A 311 -14.95 -18.74 14.89
C GLY A 311 -15.51 -19.82 13.96
N LEU A 312 -14.90 -20.02 12.78
CA LEU A 312 -15.33 -21.00 11.78
C LEU A 312 -15.24 -22.45 12.27
N PHE A 313 -14.31 -22.75 13.19
CA PHE A 313 -14.12 -24.09 13.75
C PHE A 313 -14.43 -24.15 15.25
N SER A 314 -14.78 -25.35 15.72
CA SER A 314 -15.16 -25.60 17.13
C SER A 314 -14.02 -25.39 18.13
N PHE A 315 -12.76 -25.49 17.71
CA PHE A 315 -11.58 -25.26 18.56
C PHE A 315 -11.23 -23.77 18.72
N ASN A 316 -11.97 -22.86 18.08
CA ASN A 316 -11.75 -21.44 18.25
C ASN A 316 -12.35 -20.94 19.57
N ASN A 317 -11.51 -20.29 20.36
CA ASN A 317 -11.92 -19.68 21.63
C ASN A 317 -12.56 -18.31 21.43
N ILE A 318 -12.41 -17.73 20.23
CA ILE A 318 -12.87 -16.39 19.89
C ILE A 318 -13.73 -16.45 18.64
N LYS A 319 -14.96 -15.94 18.78
CA LYS A 319 -15.96 -15.89 17.71
C LYS A 319 -16.47 -14.46 17.61
N PHE A 320 -16.28 -13.85 16.45
CA PHE A 320 -16.78 -12.51 16.18
C PHE A 320 -16.94 -12.29 14.68
N SER A 321 -17.75 -11.29 14.34
CA SER A 321 -17.83 -10.72 13.01
C SER A 321 -17.39 -9.26 13.12
N LYS A 322 -16.41 -8.86 12.31
CA LYS A 322 -15.80 -7.53 12.34
C LYS A 322 -15.90 -6.89 10.96
N LEU A 323 -16.36 -5.65 10.94
CA LEU A 323 -16.49 -4.81 9.75
C LEU A 323 -15.65 -3.56 9.93
N ILE A 324 -14.93 -3.19 8.89
CA ILE A 324 -14.07 -2.01 8.85
C ILE A 324 -14.36 -1.25 7.56
N TRP A 325 -14.63 0.03 7.69
CA TRP A 325 -14.81 0.96 6.58
C TRP A 325 -13.76 2.08 6.71
N GLU A 326 -13.07 2.37 5.62
CA GLU A 326 -12.17 3.51 5.50
C GLU A 326 -12.46 4.20 4.17
N SER A 327 -12.65 5.51 4.21
CA SER A 327 -12.91 6.32 3.03
C SER A 327 -12.14 7.64 3.10
N GLN A 328 -11.55 8.04 1.99
CA GLN A 328 -10.87 9.32 1.84
C GLN A 328 -11.23 9.94 0.49
N SER A 329 -11.51 11.24 0.49
CA SER A 329 -11.81 12.00 -0.73
C SER A 329 -10.98 13.28 -0.73
N ALA A 330 -10.23 13.49 -1.82
CA ALA A 330 -9.41 14.68 -2.02
C ALA A 330 -9.99 15.53 -3.15
N LEU A 331 -10.22 16.81 -2.84
CA LEU A 331 -10.76 17.80 -3.76
C LEU A 331 -9.77 18.98 -3.87
N LYS A 332 -9.27 19.21 -5.08
CA LYS A 332 -8.45 20.38 -5.38
C LYS A 332 -9.33 21.62 -5.52
N LEU A 333 -9.19 22.58 -4.61
CA LEU A 333 -9.95 23.85 -4.65
C LEU A 333 -9.35 24.83 -5.66
N ASN A 334 -8.02 24.96 -5.66
CA ASN A 334 -7.27 25.79 -6.61
C ASN A 334 -5.84 25.23 -6.75
N SER A 335 -4.94 25.97 -7.40
CA SER A 335 -3.53 25.55 -7.57
C SER A 335 -2.77 25.38 -6.25
N ASN A 336 -3.21 26.04 -5.18
CA ASN A 336 -2.48 26.14 -3.93
C ASN A 336 -3.14 25.39 -2.77
N HIS A 337 -4.42 25.05 -2.88
CA HIS A 337 -5.23 24.51 -1.78
C HIS A 337 -5.96 23.24 -2.21
N SER A 338 -5.90 22.21 -1.36
CA SER A 338 -6.69 20.98 -1.47
C SER A 338 -7.40 20.67 -0.15
N LEU A 339 -8.62 20.15 -0.25
CA LEU A 339 -9.37 19.62 0.87
C LEU A 339 -9.29 18.11 0.85
N VAL A 340 -9.00 17.52 2.00
CA VAL A 340 -9.01 16.07 2.20
C VAL A 340 -10.02 15.75 3.28
N PHE A 341 -11.02 14.94 2.92
CA PHE A 341 -12.01 14.40 3.84
C PHE A 341 -11.63 12.95 4.12
N SER A 342 -11.54 12.58 5.39
CA SER A 342 -11.21 11.20 5.80
C SER A 342 -12.25 10.72 6.80
N ASN A 343 -12.65 9.45 6.69
CA ASN A 343 -13.56 8.81 7.61
C ASN A 343 -13.17 7.34 7.78
N LYS A 344 -13.17 6.86 9.03
CA LYS A 344 -13.07 5.44 9.32
C LYS A 344 -14.17 5.05 10.30
N ALA A 345 -14.75 3.88 10.10
CA ALA A 345 -15.76 3.32 10.97
C ALA A 345 -15.52 1.82 11.13
N GLY A 346 -15.97 1.26 12.24
CA GLY A 346 -15.89 -0.18 12.43
C GLY A 346 -16.90 -0.69 13.43
N LEU A 347 -17.32 -1.93 13.18
CA LEU A 347 -18.33 -2.64 13.96
C LEU A 347 -17.79 -4.03 14.30
N LEU A 348 -17.83 -4.39 15.57
CA LEU A 348 -17.41 -5.70 16.06
C LEU A 348 -18.55 -6.34 16.85
N PHE A 349 -19.04 -7.46 16.32
CA PHE A 349 -20.10 -8.24 16.92
C PHE A 349 -19.50 -9.52 17.49
N GLY A 350 -19.43 -9.63 18.81
CA GLY A 350 -19.02 -10.87 19.48
C GLY A 350 -20.12 -11.93 19.36
N THR A 351 -19.81 -13.07 18.75
CA THR A 351 -20.75 -14.19 18.55
C THR A 351 -20.48 -15.28 19.58
N GLY A 352 -20.82 -15.03 20.85
CA GLY A 352 -20.66 -16.01 21.94
C GLY A 352 -21.01 -15.45 23.32
N SER A 353 -21.00 -16.33 24.34
CA SER A 353 -21.30 -15.96 25.73
C SER A 353 -20.22 -15.10 26.41
N SER A 354 -19.00 -15.07 25.85
CA SER A 354 -17.83 -14.39 26.42
C SER A 354 -17.63 -12.96 25.91
N GLY A 355 -18.52 -12.45 25.06
CA GLY A 355 -18.40 -11.12 24.45
C GLY A 355 -17.16 -10.99 23.54
N SER A 356 -16.72 -9.75 23.34
CA SER A 356 -15.56 -9.39 22.51
C SER A 356 -14.26 -9.36 23.31
N ASN A 357 -13.22 -10.04 22.81
CA ASN A 357 -11.89 -10.01 23.41
C ASN A 357 -11.22 -8.63 23.24
N ILE A 358 -10.55 -8.16 24.29
CA ILE A 358 -9.81 -6.89 24.28
C ILE A 358 -8.80 -6.78 23.13
N LEU A 359 -8.17 -7.88 22.71
CA LEU A 359 -7.21 -7.90 21.61
C LEU A 359 -7.85 -7.66 20.23
N ASP A 360 -9.15 -7.86 20.09
CA ASP A 360 -9.87 -7.72 18.82
C ASP A 360 -10.64 -6.39 18.73
N ARG A 361 -10.81 -5.69 19.86
CA ARG A 361 -11.46 -4.38 19.95
C ARG A 361 -10.73 -3.33 19.12
N PHE A 362 -11.49 -2.31 18.74
CA PHE A 362 -10.93 -1.13 18.11
C PHE A 362 -10.32 -0.22 19.16
N HIS A 363 -9.24 0.45 18.77
CA HIS A 363 -8.61 1.52 19.53
C HIS A 363 -8.39 2.67 18.57
N ILE A 364 -8.75 3.89 19.00
CA ILE A 364 -8.60 5.10 18.20
C ILE A 364 -7.88 6.18 19.00
N GLY A 365 -7.23 7.10 18.28
CA GLY A 365 -6.50 8.23 18.86
C GLY A 365 -5.00 8.11 18.65
N GLY A 366 -4.35 9.28 18.61
CA GLY A 366 -2.93 9.40 18.28
C GLY A 366 -2.71 10.36 17.12
N PRO A 367 -1.45 10.55 16.70
CA PRO A 367 -1.11 11.52 15.66
C PRO A 367 -1.63 11.17 14.26
N ASN A 368 -1.84 9.88 13.96
CA ASN A 368 -2.25 9.42 12.63
C ASN A 368 -3.78 9.22 12.49
N ASP A 369 -4.50 9.14 13.61
CA ASP A 369 -5.96 9.09 13.63
C ASP A 369 -6.48 10.42 14.18
N VAL A 370 -7.15 10.40 15.33
CA VAL A 370 -7.67 11.61 15.97
C VAL A 370 -6.55 12.31 16.75
N ARG A 371 -5.91 13.26 16.07
CA ARG A 371 -4.93 14.21 16.64
C ARG A 371 -5.48 14.88 17.92
N SER A 372 -4.60 15.33 18.80
CA SER A 372 -4.91 15.83 20.16
C SER A 372 -5.29 14.78 21.20
N PHE A 373 -5.32 13.50 20.85
CA PHE A 373 -5.46 12.39 21.80
C PHE A 373 -4.18 11.55 21.84
N ARG A 374 -3.90 10.92 22.98
CA ARG A 374 -2.80 9.95 23.07
C ARG A 374 -3.08 8.75 22.16
N VAL A 375 -2.03 8.01 21.79
CA VAL A 375 -2.18 6.78 21.00
C VAL A 375 -3.14 5.84 21.71
N SER A 376 -4.20 5.43 21.02
CA SER A 376 -5.27 4.58 21.57
C SER A 376 -5.97 5.19 22.81
N GLY A 377 -5.96 6.52 22.95
CA GLY A 377 -6.40 7.23 24.15
C GLY A 377 -7.86 7.66 24.18
N LEU A 378 -8.61 7.50 23.08
CA LEU A 378 -10.06 7.75 23.03
C LEU A 378 -10.82 6.52 23.50
N GLY A 379 -11.89 6.73 24.27
CA GLY A 379 -12.78 5.67 24.75
C GLY A 379 -12.73 5.35 26.23
N PRO A 380 -13.33 4.21 26.62
CA PRO A 380 -13.41 3.80 28.01
C PRO A 380 -12.02 3.46 28.54
N VAL A 381 -11.69 4.07 29.68
CA VAL A 381 -10.47 3.84 30.42
C VAL A 381 -10.84 3.29 31.80
N ASP A 382 -10.19 2.20 32.19
CA ASP A 382 -10.35 1.57 33.50
C ASP A 382 -8.98 1.43 34.18
N ASN A 383 -8.84 2.01 35.37
CA ASN A 383 -7.62 1.95 36.19
C ASN A 383 -6.32 2.25 35.44
N GLY A 384 -6.36 3.21 34.51
CA GLY A 384 -5.23 3.62 33.70
C GLY A 384 -5.13 2.94 32.33
N SER A 385 -5.88 1.85 32.10
CA SER A 385 -5.84 1.06 30.85
C SER A 385 -6.96 1.47 29.89
N ALA A 386 -6.62 1.81 28.65
CA ALA A 386 -7.60 2.12 27.60
C ALA A 386 -8.13 0.82 26.96
N LEU A 387 -9.39 0.51 27.24
CA LEU A 387 -10.01 -0.77 26.92
C LEU A 387 -10.47 -0.89 25.46
N GLY A 388 -10.58 0.25 24.77
CA GLY A 388 -11.11 0.30 23.41
C GLY A 388 -12.60 -0.01 23.38
N GLY A 389 -13.09 -0.45 22.22
CA GLY A 389 -14.52 -0.67 22.03
C GLY A 389 -14.85 -1.48 20.79
N ASN A 390 -16.13 -1.83 20.67
CA ASN A 390 -16.65 -2.67 19.61
C ASN A 390 -17.09 -1.85 18.41
N TYR A 391 -17.48 -0.60 18.65
CA TYR A 391 -17.99 0.29 17.63
C TYR A 391 -17.17 1.56 17.67
N PHE A 392 -16.71 2.03 16.51
CA PHE A 392 -16.07 3.33 16.43
C PHE A 392 -16.46 4.06 15.16
N LEU A 393 -16.39 5.38 15.24
CA LEU A 393 -16.53 6.31 14.13
C LEU A 393 -15.53 7.43 14.35
N ASN A 394 -14.61 7.63 13.42
CA ASN A 394 -13.74 8.79 13.41
C ASN A 394 -13.67 9.40 12.01
N GLY A 395 -13.27 10.65 11.95
CA GLY A 395 -13.12 11.34 10.68
C GLY A 395 -12.49 12.70 10.88
N GLY A 396 -12.20 13.34 9.76
CA GLY A 396 -11.62 14.66 9.76
C GLY A 396 -11.69 15.33 8.41
N VAL A 397 -11.48 16.63 8.45
CA VAL A 397 -11.34 17.49 7.28
C VAL A 397 -10.01 18.21 7.41
N SER A 398 -9.14 18.04 6.41
CA SER A 398 -7.82 18.64 6.35
C SER A 398 -7.73 19.58 5.14
N LEU A 399 -7.50 20.86 5.39
CA LEU A 399 -7.17 21.85 4.36
C LEU A 399 -5.65 21.93 4.21
N VAL A 400 -5.13 21.39 3.11
CA VAL A 400 -3.71 21.40 2.77
C VAL A 400 -3.45 22.58 1.83
N SER A 401 -2.47 23.39 2.18
CA SER A 401 -2.15 24.65 1.50
C SER A 401 -0.65 24.73 1.19
N GLN A 402 -0.30 25.31 0.04
CA GLN A 402 1.07 25.69 -0.24
C GLN A 402 1.52 26.81 0.71
N ILE A 403 2.79 26.77 1.12
CA ILE A 403 3.38 27.83 1.95
C ILE A 403 3.58 29.07 1.06
N PRO A 404 3.02 30.26 1.40
CA PRO A 404 2.98 31.42 0.51
C PRO A 404 4.33 31.88 -0.06
N TRP A 405 5.40 31.73 0.71
CA TRP A 405 6.75 32.18 0.33
C TRP A 405 7.67 31.04 -0.14
N ALA A 406 7.16 29.81 -0.21
CA ALA A 406 7.95 28.68 -0.64
C ALA A 406 7.82 28.45 -2.16
N PRO A 407 8.84 27.89 -2.82
CA PRO A 407 8.75 27.47 -4.21
C PRO A 407 7.58 26.49 -4.42
N LYS A 408 6.90 26.55 -5.57
CA LYS A 408 5.72 25.69 -5.87
C LYS A 408 6.03 24.20 -5.75
N ASP A 409 7.25 23.81 -6.09
CA ASP A 409 7.73 22.43 -6.09
C ASP A 409 8.17 21.92 -4.71
N THR A 410 7.95 22.72 -3.64
CA THR A 410 8.30 22.29 -2.29
C THR A 410 7.41 21.14 -1.82
N ASN A 411 8.04 20.17 -1.16
CA ASN A 411 7.38 19.08 -0.44
C ASN A 411 6.78 19.52 0.91
N PHE A 412 7.10 20.73 1.38
CA PHE A 412 6.52 21.30 2.59
C PHE A 412 5.17 21.93 2.31
N LYS A 413 4.12 21.49 3.02
CA LYS A 413 2.80 22.12 2.96
C LYS A 413 2.37 22.57 4.34
N PHE A 414 1.55 23.61 4.37
CA PHE A 414 0.81 24.01 5.56
C PHE A 414 -0.51 23.25 5.59
N HIS A 415 -0.96 22.79 6.75
CA HIS A 415 -2.27 22.16 6.84
C HIS A 415 -3.01 22.56 8.10
N ASN A 416 -4.33 22.69 7.97
CA ASN A 416 -5.25 22.91 9.07
C ASN A 416 -6.25 21.75 9.06
N PHE A 417 -6.52 21.18 10.22
CA PHE A 417 -7.38 20.03 10.31
C PHE A 417 -8.40 20.18 11.43
N PHE A 418 -9.56 19.60 11.21
CA PHE A 418 -10.56 19.33 12.23
C PHE A 418 -10.81 17.82 12.25
N ASN A 419 -10.63 17.20 13.41
CA ASN A 419 -10.81 15.77 13.60
C ASN A 419 -11.89 15.52 14.65
N PHE A 420 -12.62 14.42 14.48
CA PHE A 420 -13.58 13.94 15.46
C PHE A 420 -13.48 12.42 15.59
N GLY A 421 -13.86 11.90 16.75
CA GLY A 421 -13.87 10.49 17.04
C GLY A 421 -14.82 10.13 18.15
N LYS A 422 -15.35 8.91 18.06
CA LYS A 422 -16.10 8.25 19.12
C LYS A 422 -15.83 6.76 19.07
N ILE A 423 -15.79 6.16 20.25
CA ILE A 423 -15.70 4.72 20.43
C ILE A 423 -16.64 4.29 21.55
N LEU A 424 -17.34 3.18 21.34
CA LEU A 424 -18.34 2.65 22.24
C LEU A 424 -17.98 1.21 22.63
N PRO A 425 -18.15 0.82 23.90
CA PRO A 425 -17.99 -0.56 24.35
C PRO A 425 -19.09 -1.45 23.76
N ALA A 426 -19.07 -2.74 24.10
CA ALA A 426 -20.11 -3.68 23.68
C ALA A 426 -21.49 -3.27 24.24
N LEU A 427 -22.43 -2.96 23.35
CA LEU A 427 -23.79 -2.51 23.68
C LEU A 427 -24.80 -3.66 23.55
N GLY A 428 -24.50 -4.84 24.08
CA GLY A 428 -25.39 -6.01 23.93
C GLY A 428 -25.75 -6.30 22.45
N GLN A 429 -27.04 -6.49 22.15
CA GLN A 429 -27.56 -6.48 20.76
C GLN A 429 -28.35 -5.19 20.49
N PRO A 430 -27.66 -4.08 20.17
CA PRO A 430 -28.35 -2.82 19.93
C PRO A 430 -29.05 -2.87 18.57
N SER A 431 -30.22 -2.25 18.46
CA SER A 431 -30.82 -2.00 17.15
C SER A 431 -29.87 -1.13 16.31
N PHE A 432 -29.85 -1.30 14.98
CA PHE A 432 -29.00 -0.48 14.11
C PHE A 432 -29.26 1.02 14.29
N LYS A 433 -30.52 1.42 14.47
CA LYS A 433 -30.91 2.81 14.69
C LYS A 433 -30.36 3.38 16.01
N SER A 434 -30.42 2.62 17.10
CA SER A 434 -29.85 3.06 18.38
C SER A 434 -28.33 3.18 18.30
N LEU A 435 -27.67 2.22 17.65
CA LEU A 435 -26.22 2.25 17.47
C LEU A 435 -25.77 3.47 16.66
N VAL A 436 -26.45 3.77 15.54
CA VAL A 436 -26.16 4.97 14.74
C VAL A 436 -26.41 6.23 15.56
N SER A 437 -27.54 6.33 16.26
CA SER A 437 -27.84 7.50 17.10
C SER A 437 -26.81 7.72 18.20
N GLU A 438 -26.30 6.65 18.80
CA GLU A 438 -25.30 6.74 19.86
C GLU A 438 -23.93 7.10 19.28
N LEU A 439 -23.55 6.53 18.14
CA LEU A 439 -22.33 6.89 17.42
C LEU A 439 -22.36 8.34 16.95
N THR A 440 -23.53 8.89 16.58
CA THR A 440 -23.65 10.23 16.02
C THR A 440 -23.99 11.36 17.00
N GLY A 441 -24.34 11.06 18.24
CA GLY A 441 -24.76 12.07 19.22
C GLY A 441 -23.64 12.95 19.76
N THR A 442 -22.73 12.38 20.56
CA THR A 442 -21.63 13.13 21.22
C THR A 442 -20.27 12.66 20.70
N TYR A 443 -19.45 13.59 20.21
CA TYR A 443 -18.11 13.29 19.72
C TYR A 443 -17.03 14.00 20.53
N SER A 444 -15.87 13.38 20.60
CA SER A 444 -14.63 14.03 20.99
C SER A 444 -13.99 14.62 19.75
N SER A 445 -13.67 15.91 19.79
CA SER A 445 -13.24 16.68 18.62
C SER A 445 -12.01 17.50 18.91
N SER A 446 -11.20 17.72 17.89
CA SER A 446 -9.98 18.51 17.96
C SER A 446 -9.77 19.31 16.69
N ILE A 447 -9.08 20.44 16.85
CA ILE A 447 -8.65 21.29 15.76
C ILE A 447 -7.16 21.53 15.89
N GLY A 448 -6.47 21.71 14.77
CA GLY A 448 -5.07 22.06 14.80
C GLY A 448 -4.57 22.60 13.48
N THR A 449 -3.35 23.09 13.56
CA THR A 449 -2.60 23.63 12.42
C THR A 449 -1.18 23.13 12.50
N GLY A 450 -0.54 22.93 11.35
CA GLY A 450 0.78 22.35 11.30
C GLY A 450 1.48 22.49 9.97
N ILE A 451 2.70 22.00 9.94
CA ILE A 451 3.51 21.86 8.74
C ILE A 451 3.63 20.36 8.48
N LEU A 452 3.42 19.96 7.23
CA LEU A 452 3.68 18.61 6.77
C LEU A 452 4.82 18.61 5.76
N TYR A 453 5.59 17.52 5.77
CA TYR A 453 6.58 17.22 4.75
C TYR A 453 6.16 15.95 4.01
N ASN A 454 5.94 16.09 2.70
CA ASN A 454 5.52 15.01 1.83
C ASN A 454 6.74 14.26 1.27
N HIS A 455 7.08 13.11 1.86
CA HIS A 455 8.11 12.22 1.33
C HIS A 455 7.46 11.08 0.53
N PRO A 456 8.07 10.57 -0.55
CA PRO A 456 7.47 9.51 -1.39
C PRO A 456 7.03 8.26 -0.61
N MET A 457 7.75 7.94 0.46
CA MET A 457 7.47 6.75 1.30
C MET A 457 6.60 7.04 2.53
N ALA A 458 6.53 8.29 3.00
CA ALA A 458 5.87 8.62 4.26
C ALA A 458 5.53 10.11 4.36
N ARG A 459 4.53 10.44 5.18
CA ARG A 459 4.20 11.82 5.54
C ARG A 459 4.65 12.09 6.96
N PHE A 460 5.34 13.22 7.12
CA PHE A 460 5.79 13.74 8.42
C PHE A 460 4.96 14.96 8.76
N GLU A 461 4.44 15.03 9.97
CA GLU A 461 3.63 16.15 10.44
C GLU A 461 4.20 16.72 11.74
N LEU A 462 4.26 18.05 11.81
CA LEU A 462 4.46 18.78 13.05
C LEU A 462 3.26 19.69 13.28
N ASN A 463 2.45 19.32 14.27
CA ASN A 463 1.13 19.91 14.51
C ASN A 463 1.08 20.60 15.86
N PHE A 464 0.42 21.75 15.90
CA PHE A 464 -0.11 22.35 17.11
C PHE A 464 -1.58 21.97 17.24
N VAL A 465 -1.92 21.24 18.31
CA VAL A 465 -3.22 20.57 18.46
C VAL A 465 -3.98 21.08 19.69
N LEU A 466 -5.27 21.32 19.51
CA LEU A 466 -6.17 21.76 20.56
C LEU A 466 -7.44 20.87 20.58
N PRO A 467 -7.74 20.23 21.73
CA PRO A 467 -8.97 19.47 21.91
C PRO A 467 -10.12 20.45 22.20
N ILE A 468 -11.22 20.32 21.48
CA ILE A 468 -12.42 21.14 21.65
C ILE A 468 -13.36 20.44 22.63
N THR A 469 -13.66 19.17 22.36
CA THR A 469 -14.51 18.33 23.21
C THR A 469 -13.78 17.03 23.52
N ALA A 470 -13.92 16.56 24.76
CA ALA A 470 -13.40 15.27 25.20
C ALA A 470 -14.30 14.72 26.30
N HIS A 471 -14.42 13.39 26.37
CA HIS A 471 -15.08 12.72 27.48
C HIS A 471 -14.14 12.66 28.71
N ALA A 472 -14.72 12.60 29.92
CA ALA A 472 -13.98 12.81 31.18
C ALA A 472 -12.77 11.87 31.39
N ASN A 473 -12.84 10.64 30.88
CA ASN A 473 -11.82 9.62 31.11
C ASN A 473 -10.86 9.44 29.92
N GLU A 474 -10.96 10.29 28.89
CA GLU A 474 -10.12 10.17 27.70
C GLU A 474 -8.75 10.81 27.88
N TYR A 475 -7.73 10.21 27.26
CA TYR A 475 -6.36 10.72 27.35
C TYR A 475 -6.09 11.80 26.30
N VAL A 476 -6.29 13.05 26.72
CA VAL A 476 -6.11 14.23 25.89
C VAL A 476 -4.65 14.73 25.92
N ARG A 477 -4.20 15.31 24.80
CA ARG A 477 -2.91 15.99 24.62
C ARG A 477 -3.15 17.38 24.02
N LYS A 478 -2.49 18.40 24.57
CA LYS A 478 -2.50 19.77 24.05
C LYS A 478 -1.10 20.18 23.58
N GLY A 479 -1.02 21.10 22.63
CA GLY A 479 0.24 21.70 22.20
C GLY A 479 0.90 20.94 21.04
N ILE A 480 2.21 20.73 21.11
CA ILE A 480 2.97 20.16 19.99
C ILE A 480 2.80 18.63 19.93
N GLN A 481 2.44 18.14 18.75
CA GLN A 481 2.34 16.73 18.40
C GLN A 481 3.04 16.50 17.06
N TYR A 482 3.94 15.53 17.01
CA TYR A 482 4.52 15.06 15.76
C TYR A 482 3.83 13.75 15.34
N GLY A 483 3.75 13.53 14.03
CA GLY A 483 3.17 12.33 13.43
C GLY A 483 4.02 11.84 12.27
N VAL A 484 4.20 10.53 12.18
CA VAL A 484 4.87 9.87 11.05
C VAL A 484 4.02 8.70 10.61
N GLY A 485 3.73 8.59 9.31
CA GLY A 485 2.90 7.52 8.80
C GLY A 485 2.63 7.59 7.31
N VAL A 486 1.80 6.66 6.83
CA VAL A 486 1.32 6.61 5.45
C VAL A 486 -0.19 6.85 5.38
N SER A 487 -0.93 6.40 6.40
CA SER A 487 -2.36 6.71 6.58
C SER A 487 -2.53 7.76 7.68
N PHE A 488 -3.25 8.82 7.35
CA PHE A 488 -3.64 9.91 8.24
C PHE A 488 -5.13 10.20 8.06
N LEU A 489 -5.79 10.75 9.09
CA LEU A 489 -7.07 11.46 8.93
C LEU A 489 -6.86 12.84 8.29
#